data_AF-A0A519CAN5-F1
#
_entry.id   AF-A0A519CAN5-F1
#
_cell.length_a   1.000
_cell.length_b   1.000
_cell.length_c   1.000
_cell.angle_alpha   90.00
_cell.angle_beta   90.00
_cell.angle_gamma   90.00
#
_symmetry.space_group_name_H-M   'P 1'
#
loop_
_entity.id
_entity.type
_entity.pdbx_description
1 polymer ?
#
loop_
_entity_poly.entity_id
_entity_poly.type
_entity_poly.pdbx_seq_one_letter_code
_entity_poly.pdbx_strand_id
1 'polypeptide(L)'
;MKYELPGIDSWKRMAVKSETGESIESESLERYERILSEEKLNSMKKAAVLLALFKKNNEWYFPLIKRPMHERNHPGQIALPGGAKEKGEEIDYTAVREAFEEVGIKIKTVEIIGQLTPLPVPVSGYLIYPFIGILDKEPEWILNNDEVDELLITNVSELISADNNYSETWELHGNKVEVPHFRIDDNAIWGATASVLSEFIDLIH
;
A
#
# COMPACT_ATOMS: atom_id res chain seq x y z
N MET A 1 8.15 16.82 -18.29
CA MET A 1 8.07 15.40 -18.67
C MET A 1 6.78 14.85 -18.09
N LYS A 2 5.85 14.38 -18.93
CA LYS A 2 4.73 13.58 -18.44
C LYS A 2 5.34 12.28 -17.92
N TYR A 3 5.34 12.10 -16.61
CA TYR A 3 5.55 10.77 -16.06
C TYR A 3 4.34 9.94 -16.52
N GLU A 4 4.56 8.93 -17.35
CA GLU A 4 3.59 7.84 -17.46
C GLU A 4 3.64 7.13 -16.11
N LEU A 5 2.52 7.19 -15.40
CA LEU A 5 2.36 6.68 -14.04
C LEU A 5 1.63 5.33 -14.15
N PRO A 6 2.33 4.19 -14.27
CA PRO A 6 1.69 2.89 -14.42
C PRO A 6 0.76 2.53 -13.24
N GLY A 7 1.08 2.93 -12.01
CA GLY A 7 0.16 2.76 -10.86
C GLY A 7 -1.10 3.63 -10.93
N ILE A 8 -1.15 4.63 -11.83
CA ILE A 8 -2.39 5.37 -12.11
C ILE A 8 -3.43 4.46 -12.75
N ASP A 9 -3.03 3.43 -13.51
CA ASP A 9 -3.97 2.48 -14.10
C ASP A 9 -4.47 1.48 -13.04
N SER A 10 -3.60 1.05 -12.11
CA SER A 10 -4.00 0.31 -10.92
C SER A 10 -4.98 1.09 -10.04
N TRP A 11 -4.81 2.41 -9.94
CA TRP A 11 -5.76 3.26 -9.24
C TRP A 11 -7.02 3.61 -10.05
N LYS A 12 -6.95 3.75 -11.37
CA LYS A 12 -8.15 3.82 -12.22
C LYS A 12 -9.03 2.57 -12.04
N ARG A 13 -8.45 1.40 -11.75
CA ARG A 13 -9.23 0.20 -11.36
C ARG A 13 -9.98 0.39 -10.03
N MET A 14 -9.42 1.13 -9.07
CA MET A 14 -10.08 1.48 -7.80
C MET A 14 -11.18 2.54 -7.95
N ALA A 15 -11.06 3.38 -8.97
CA ALA A 15 -12.01 4.42 -9.29
C ALA A 15 -12.90 3.98 -10.46
N VAL A 16 -13.97 3.26 -10.11
CA VAL A 16 -15.26 3.25 -10.83
C VAL A 16 -15.37 2.27 -12.01
N LYS A 17 -16.30 1.32 -11.88
CA LYS A 17 -17.11 0.85 -13.02
C LYS A 17 -18.58 1.02 -12.66
N SER A 18 -19.33 1.77 -13.47
CA SER A 18 -20.79 1.78 -13.39
C SER A 18 -21.37 0.53 -14.07
N GLU A 19 -22.45 0.00 -13.52
CA GLU A 19 -23.13 -1.21 -14.00
C GLU A 19 -23.86 -1.03 -15.34
N THR A 20 -23.98 0.20 -15.87
CA THR A 20 -24.93 0.50 -16.95
C THR A 20 -24.35 0.56 -18.36
N GLY A 21 -23.04 0.43 -18.55
CA GLY A 21 -22.44 0.42 -19.91
C GLY A 21 -22.61 1.72 -20.71
N GLU A 22 -23.22 2.75 -20.13
CA GLU A 22 -23.23 4.11 -20.64
C GLU A 22 -22.01 4.86 -20.09
N SER A 23 -21.40 5.70 -20.94
CA SER A 23 -20.22 6.51 -20.64
C SER A 23 -20.50 7.50 -19.50
N ILE A 24 -20.40 7.05 -18.26
CA ILE A 24 -20.39 7.91 -17.07
C ILE A 24 -18.92 8.25 -16.78
N GLU A 25 -18.34 9.10 -17.62
CA GLU A 25 -17.04 9.72 -17.35
C GLU A 25 -17.14 10.89 -16.34
N SER A 26 -18.32 11.30 -15.85
CA SER A 26 -18.50 12.72 -15.48
C SER A 26 -18.73 13.08 -14.01
N GLU A 27 -18.55 12.22 -13.00
CA GLU A 27 -18.68 12.69 -11.59
C GLU A 27 -17.69 12.04 -10.64
N SER A 28 -17.53 10.72 -10.72
CA SER A 28 -16.56 10.03 -9.87
C SER A 28 -15.12 10.23 -10.38
N LEU A 29 -14.89 10.26 -11.70
CA LEU A 29 -13.62 10.68 -12.28
C LEU A 29 -13.35 12.16 -12.02
N GLU A 30 -14.33 13.06 -12.18
CA GLU A 30 -14.15 14.48 -11.85
C GLU A 30 -13.82 14.71 -10.36
N ARG A 31 -14.50 14.00 -9.46
CA ARG A 31 -14.21 14.01 -8.01
C ARG A 31 -12.81 13.45 -7.74
N TYR A 32 -12.40 12.44 -8.50
CA TYR A 32 -11.11 11.80 -8.39
C TYR A 32 -9.97 12.69 -8.93
N GLU A 33 -10.14 13.31 -10.10
CA GLU A 33 -9.26 14.33 -10.66
C GLU A 33 -9.14 15.54 -9.73
N ARG A 34 -10.24 15.94 -9.07
CA ARG A 34 -10.22 16.99 -8.04
C ARG A 34 -9.39 16.59 -6.82
N ILE A 35 -9.50 15.34 -6.37
CA ILE A 35 -8.66 14.77 -5.30
C ILE A 35 -7.18 14.73 -5.73
N LEU A 36 -6.93 14.41 -6.99
CA LEU A 36 -5.60 14.36 -7.60
C LEU A 36 -5.07 15.71 -8.08
N SER A 37 -5.80 16.81 -7.90
CA SER A 37 -5.28 18.13 -8.25
C SER A 37 -3.94 18.37 -7.56
N GLU A 38 -2.99 18.97 -8.27
CA GLU A 38 -1.65 19.23 -7.72
C GLU A 38 -1.72 19.98 -6.39
N GLU A 39 -2.63 20.95 -6.27
CA GLU A 39 -2.88 21.69 -5.03
C GLU A 39 -3.31 20.75 -3.89
N LYS A 40 -4.24 19.84 -4.16
CA LYS A 40 -4.72 18.90 -3.15
C LYS A 40 -3.61 17.92 -2.74
N LEU A 41 -2.89 17.34 -3.70
CA LEU A 41 -1.77 16.43 -3.43
C LEU A 41 -0.68 17.12 -2.60
N ASN A 42 -0.34 18.38 -2.93
CA ASN A 42 0.65 19.17 -2.19
C ASN A 42 0.20 19.52 -0.77
N SER A 43 -1.11 19.55 -0.50
CA SER A 43 -1.66 19.79 0.84
C SER A 43 -1.72 18.54 1.73
N MET A 44 -1.57 17.35 1.16
CA MET A 44 -1.67 16.09 1.91
C MET A 44 -0.42 15.84 2.75
N LYS A 45 -0.62 15.19 3.91
CA LYS A 45 0.51 14.75 4.74
C LYS A 45 1.25 13.64 4.00
N LYS A 46 2.58 13.70 3.99
CA LYS A 46 3.38 12.63 3.37
C LYS A 46 3.54 11.47 4.35
N ALA A 47 3.42 10.26 3.84
CA ALA A 47 3.72 9.01 4.53
C ALA A 47 4.52 8.12 3.60
N ALA A 48 5.25 7.15 4.13
CA ALA A 48 5.98 6.19 3.32
C ALA A 48 5.79 4.79 3.89
N VAL A 49 5.76 3.79 2.99
CA VAL A 49 5.64 2.38 3.36
C VAL A 49 6.74 1.58 2.67
N LEU A 50 7.19 0.49 3.29
CA LEU A 50 8.24 -0.36 2.77
C LEU A 50 7.70 -1.76 2.43
N LEU A 51 7.77 -2.11 1.14
CA LEU A 51 7.69 -3.50 0.69
C LEU A 51 9.09 -4.12 0.79
N ALA A 52 9.41 -4.69 1.94
CA ALA A 52 10.71 -5.28 2.24
C ALA A 52 10.78 -6.74 1.79
N LEU A 53 11.34 -6.98 0.60
CA LEU A 53 11.52 -8.30 0.03
C LEU A 53 12.76 -8.99 0.59
N PHE A 54 12.62 -10.25 0.98
CA PHE A 54 13.75 -11.10 1.39
C PHE A 54 13.56 -12.54 0.92
N LYS A 55 14.67 -13.28 0.80
CA LYS A 55 14.62 -14.70 0.45
C LYS A 55 14.65 -15.59 1.68
N LYS A 56 13.81 -16.61 1.69
CA LYS A 56 13.81 -17.73 2.64
C LYS A 56 13.50 -19.01 1.87
N ASN A 57 14.29 -20.07 2.05
CA ASN A 57 14.09 -21.35 1.34
C ASN A 57 13.95 -21.24 -0.19
N ASN A 58 14.68 -20.30 -0.81
CA ASN A 58 14.63 -20.00 -2.25
C ASN A 58 13.31 -19.39 -2.78
N GLU A 59 12.44 -18.92 -1.88
CA GLU A 59 11.22 -18.18 -2.19
C GLU A 59 11.31 -16.74 -1.65
N TRP A 60 10.53 -15.84 -2.26
CA TRP A 60 10.46 -14.43 -1.86
C TRP A 60 9.34 -14.20 -0.87
N TYR A 61 9.64 -13.45 0.17
CA TYR A 61 8.71 -13.07 1.22
C TYR A 61 8.78 -11.57 1.50
N PHE A 62 7.73 -11.05 2.12
CA PHE A 62 7.69 -9.70 2.67
C PHE A 62 6.84 -9.66 3.95
N PRO A 63 7.12 -8.71 4.86
CA PRO A 63 6.31 -8.52 6.05
C PRO A 63 5.09 -7.65 5.75
N LEU A 64 3.99 -8.00 6.40
CA LEU A 64 2.84 -7.16 6.67
C LEU A 64 2.64 -7.07 8.17
N ILE A 65 2.03 -6.00 8.63
CA ILE A 65 1.64 -5.81 10.02
C ILE A 65 0.14 -5.70 10.14
N LYS A 66 -0.40 -6.15 11.27
CA LYS A 66 -1.75 -5.84 11.69
C LYS A 66 -1.70 -4.70 12.69
N ARG A 67 -2.38 -3.61 12.36
CA ARG A 67 -2.47 -2.45 13.25
C ARG A 67 -3.32 -2.78 14.48
N PRO A 68 -2.93 -2.35 15.69
CA PRO A 68 -3.73 -2.50 16.88
C PRO A 68 -5.13 -1.89 16.74
N MET A 69 -6.10 -2.44 17.47
CA MET A 69 -7.48 -1.94 17.44
C MET A 69 -7.63 -0.53 18.04
N HIS A 70 -6.68 -0.09 18.87
CA HIS A 70 -6.67 1.26 19.47
C HIS A 70 -6.09 2.34 18.56
N GLU A 71 -5.59 1.97 17.38
CA GLU A 71 -5.01 2.88 16.41
C GLU A 71 -6.05 3.91 15.90
N ARG A 72 -5.66 5.19 15.80
CA ARG A 72 -6.58 6.26 15.38
C ARG A 72 -7.02 6.12 13.92
N ASN A 73 -6.13 5.63 13.06
CA ASN A 73 -6.37 5.45 11.64
C ASN A 73 -6.24 3.96 11.31
N HIS A 74 -7.27 3.39 10.69
CA HIS A 74 -7.23 2.02 10.15
C HIS A 74 -7.00 0.91 11.22
N PRO A 75 -7.80 0.88 12.30
CA PRO A 75 -7.64 -0.13 13.36
C PRO A 75 -7.89 -1.55 12.81
N GLY A 76 -7.03 -2.49 13.18
CA GLY A 76 -7.11 -3.90 12.77
C GLY A 76 -6.80 -4.18 11.30
N GLN A 77 -6.45 -3.15 10.50
CA GLN A 77 -6.11 -3.35 9.08
C GLN A 77 -4.73 -3.96 8.91
N ILE A 78 -4.61 -4.80 7.88
CA ILE A 78 -3.32 -5.29 7.41
C ILE A 78 -2.65 -4.22 6.57
N ALA A 79 -1.41 -3.88 6.92
CA ALA A 79 -0.64 -2.83 6.29
C ALA A 79 0.79 -3.29 5.97
N LEU A 80 1.42 -2.61 5.01
CA LEU A 80 2.87 -2.63 4.89
C LEU A 80 3.47 -1.81 6.04
N PRO A 81 4.64 -2.18 6.57
CA PRO A 81 5.33 -1.35 7.54
C PRO A 81 5.54 0.06 6.99
N GLY A 82 5.26 1.08 7.81
CA GLY A 82 5.31 2.46 7.35
C GLY A 82 4.44 3.43 8.14
N GLY A 83 4.74 4.70 7.95
CA GLY A 83 4.12 5.77 8.73
C GLY A 83 4.37 7.16 8.18
N ALA A 84 4.18 8.15 9.03
CA ALA A 84 4.16 9.54 8.62
C ALA A 84 5.58 10.10 8.48
N LYS A 85 5.80 10.91 7.44
CA LYS A 85 7.07 11.60 7.26
C LYS A 85 7.29 12.63 8.37
N GLU A 86 8.45 12.58 9.02
CA GLU A 86 8.83 13.60 9.99
C GLU A 86 9.50 14.81 9.34
N LYS A 87 9.62 15.89 10.12
CA LYS A 87 10.19 17.14 9.66
C LYS A 87 11.69 16.98 9.40
N GLY A 88 12.11 17.29 8.17
CA GLY A 88 13.52 17.26 7.77
C GLY A 88 14.01 15.91 7.25
N GLU A 89 13.16 14.88 7.23
CA GLU A 89 13.51 13.58 6.64
C GLU A 89 13.41 13.59 5.12
N GLU A 90 14.14 12.70 4.46
CA GLU A 90 13.82 12.29 3.10
C GLU A 90 12.73 11.20 3.12
N ILE A 91 11.93 11.11 2.06
CA ILE A 91 10.72 10.27 2.07
C ILE A 91 11.05 8.76 2.03
N ASP A 92 12.15 8.39 1.40
CA ASP A 92 12.68 7.03 1.37
C ASP A 92 13.21 6.61 2.75
N TYR A 93 13.89 7.54 3.44
CA TYR A 93 14.32 7.36 4.82
C TYR A 93 13.14 7.11 5.77
N THR A 94 12.02 7.83 5.58
CA THR A 94 10.80 7.58 6.36
C THR A 94 10.35 6.11 6.26
N ALA A 95 10.35 5.50 5.07
CA ALA A 95 9.92 4.10 4.91
C ALA A 95 10.78 3.12 5.73
N VAL A 96 12.10 3.29 5.70
CA VAL A 96 13.04 2.41 6.43
C VAL A 96 13.12 2.73 7.92
N ARG A 97 12.88 3.99 8.33
CA ARG A 97 12.77 4.36 9.75
C ARG A 97 11.54 3.70 10.37
N GLU A 98 10.38 3.85 9.75
CA GLU A 98 9.12 3.29 10.24
C GLU A 98 9.18 1.75 10.29
N ALA A 99 9.72 1.11 9.24
CA ALA A 99 9.93 -0.34 9.26
C ALA A 99 10.92 -0.80 10.35
N PHE A 100 11.90 0.03 10.73
CA PHE A 100 12.75 -0.24 11.87
C PHE A 100 11.99 -0.14 13.20
N GLU A 101 11.18 0.91 13.37
CA GLU A 101 10.40 1.15 14.58
C GLU A 101 9.32 0.08 14.81
N GLU A 102 8.56 -0.27 13.77
CA GLU A 102 7.44 -1.20 13.87
C GLU A 102 7.89 -2.67 14.00
N VAL A 103 8.87 -3.09 13.18
CA VAL A 103 9.22 -4.52 13.02
C VAL A 103 10.72 -4.84 13.16
N GLY A 104 11.57 -3.84 13.44
CA GLY A 104 12.99 -4.04 13.72
C GLY A 104 13.88 -4.20 12.48
N ILE A 105 13.38 -3.93 11.27
CA ILE A 105 14.19 -3.99 10.04
C ILE A 105 15.30 -2.95 10.10
N LYS A 106 16.56 -3.39 10.19
CA LYS A 106 17.70 -2.47 10.31
C LYS A 106 17.84 -1.65 9.02
N ILE A 107 17.85 -0.33 9.15
CA ILE A 107 17.97 0.60 8.00
C ILE A 107 19.11 0.22 7.04
N LYS A 108 20.28 -0.15 7.58
CA LYS A 108 21.48 -0.49 6.79
C LYS A 108 21.39 -1.80 6.01
N THR A 109 20.39 -2.63 6.28
CA THR A 109 20.19 -3.92 5.58
C THR A 109 19.20 -3.81 4.44
N VAL A 110 18.58 -2.63 4.24
CA VAL A 110 17.62 -2.39 3.16
C VAL A 110 18.34 -1.74 2.00
N GLU A 111 18.34 -2.40 0.84
CA GLU A 111 18.65 -1.78 -0.45
C GLU A 111 17.33 -1.35 -1.12
N ILE A 112 17.07 -0.05 -1.19
CA ILE A 112 15.90 0.46 -1.92
C ILE A 112 16.21 0.37 -3.42
N ILE A 113 15.39 -0.42 -4.13
CA ILE A 113 15.57 -0.68 -5.57
C ILE A 113 14.59 0.11 -6.45
N GLY A 114 13.56 0.69 -5.84
CA GLY A 114 12.56 1.46 -6.57
C GLY A 114 11.48 2.04 -5.67
N GLN A 115 10.69 2.92 -6.27
CA GLN A 115 9.51 3.52 -5.67
C GLN A 115 8.31 3.27 -6.59
N LEU A 116 7.21 2.81 -6.02
CA LEU A 116 5.93 2.67 -6.71
C LEU A 116 5.21 4.02 -6.81
N THR A 117 4.05 4.01 -7.47
CA THR A 117 3.27 5.23 -7.68
C THR A 117 2.78 5.79 -6.33
N PRO A 118 3.01 7.08 -6.05
CA PRO A 118 2.48 7.72 -4.85
C PRO A 118 0.95 7.62 -4.79
N LEU A 119 0.44 7.28 -3.61
CA LEU A 119 -0.92 6.83 -3.38
C LEU A 119 -1.67 7.82 -2.48
N PRO A 120 -2.61 8.62 -3.02
CA PRO A 120 -3.42 9.49 -2.20
C PRO A 120 -4.50 8.69 -1.48
N VAL A 121 -4.59 8.87 -0.16
CA VAL A 121 -5.60 8.27 0.72
C VAL A 121 -6.44 9.40 1.34
N PRO A 122 -7.53 9.83 0.67
CA PRO A 122 -8.28 11.03 1.07
C PRO A 122 -8.95 10.91 2.44
N VAL A 123 -9.36 9.70 2.83
CA VAL A 123 -10.03 9.43 4.11
C VAL A 123 -9.15 9.74 5.31
N SER A 124 -7.83 9.57 5.18
CA SER A 124 -6.84 9.87 6.21
C SER A 124 -6.04 11.15 5.93
N GLY A 125 -6.11 11.68 4.71
CA GLY A 125 -5.41 12.89 4.28
C GLY A 125 -3.92 12.68 3.99
N TYR A 126 -3.50 11.43 3.76
CA TYR A 126 -2.12 11.08 3.47
C TYR A 126 -1.85 10.83 1.98
N LEU A 127 -0.68 11.25 1.50
CA LEU A 127 -0.07 10.81 0.27
C LEU A 127 1.03 9.82 0.62
N ILE A 128 0.78 8.54 0.39
CA ILE A 128 1.69 7.43 0.72
C ILE A 128 2.69 7.24 -0.42
N TYR A 129 3.96 7.12 -0.09
CA TYR A 129 5.04 6.81 -1.02
C TYR A 129 5.52 5.37 -0.76
N PRO A 130 5.17 4.39 -1.62
CA PRO A 130 5.58 3.02 -1.42
C PRO A 130 6.96 2.77 -2.01
N PHE A 131 7.87 2.22 -1.21
CA PHE A 131 9.22 1.84 -1.61
C PHE A 131 9.38 0.34 -1.64
N ILE A 132 10.13 -0.16 -2.62
CA ILE A 132 10.53 -1.56 -2.69
C ILE A 132 11.97 -1.66 -2.20
N GLY A 133 12.17 -2.44 -1.15
CA GLY A 133 13.48 -2.72 -0.58
C GLY A 133 13.83 -4.20 -0.69
N ILE A 134 15.10 -4.51 -0.92
CA ILE A 134 15.62 -5.88 -0.81
C ILE A 134 16.46 -6.00 0.48
N LEU A 135 16.27 -7.10 1.20
CA LEU A 135 17.10 -7.53 2.31
C LEU A 135 17.92 -8.75 1.91
N ASP A 136 19.16 -8.84 2.39
CA ASP A 136 20.05 -9.99 2.14
C ASP A 136 19.50 -11.32 2.67
N LYS A 137 18.70 -11.25 3.74
CA LYS A 137 18.10 -12.41 4.44
C LYS A 137 16.89 -11.97 5.25
N GLU A 138 16.14 -12.94 5.76
CA GLU A 138 15.10 -12.68 6.76
C GLU A 138 15.68 -11.92 7.97
N PRO A 139 15.07 -10.78 8.36
CA PRO A 139 15.54 -10.00 9.49
C PRO A 139 15.17 -10.67 10.81
N GLU A 140 15.85 -10.26 11.88
CA GLU A 140 15.42 -10.59 13.24
C GLU A 140 14.27 -9.64 13.62
N TRP A 141 13.07 -10.20 13.72
CA TRP A 141 11.85 -9.43 13.99
C TRP A 141 11.83 -8.93 15.43
N ILE A 142 11.65 -7.62 15.61
CA ILE A 142 11.47 -6.97 16.91
C ILE A 142 10.24 -6.07 16.78
N LEU A 143 9.11 -6.54 17.33
CA LEU A 143 7.84 -5.83 17.20
C LEU A 143 7.70 -4.73 18.24
N ASN A 144 7.28 -3.55 17.79
CA ASN A 144 6.74 -2.54 18.68
C ASN A 144 5.26 -2.83 18.95
N ASN A 145 4.96 -3.45 20.09
CA ASN A 145 3.60 -3.85 20.44
C ASN A 145 2.62 -2.68 20.64
N ASP A 146 3.12 -1.43 20.73
CA ASP A 146 2.25 -0.25 20.78
C ASP A 146 1.63 0.06 19.41
N GLU A 147 2.29 -0.38 18.33
CA GLU A 147 1.98 -0.05 16.93
C GLU A 147 1.68 -1.28 16.05
N VAL A 148 2.09 -2.48 16.51
CA VAL A 148 1.92 -3.75 15.79
C VAL A 148 1.30 -4.79 16.70
N ASP A 149 0.10 -5.26 16.35
CA ASP A 149 -0.61 -6.34 17.05
C ASP A 149 -0.13 -7.73 16.57
N GLU A 150 0.14 -7.85 15.27
CA GLU A 150 0.53 -9.10 14.64
C GLU A 150 1.47 -8.84 13.46
N LEU A 151 2.50 -9.68 13.32
CA LEU A 151 3.39 -9.70 12.15
C LEU A 151 3.01 -10.88 11.25
N LEU A 152 2.78 -10.60 9.98
CA LEU A 152 2.44 -11.57 8.95
C LEU A 152 3.60 -11.65 7.94
N ILE A 153 4.19 -12.82 7.77
CA ILE A 153 5.23 -13.06 6.76
C ILE A 153 4.59 -13.71 5.55
N THR A 154 4.46 -12.93 4.47
CA THR A 154 3.68 -13.30 3.29
C THR A 154 4.59 -13.78 2.16
N ASN A 155 4.29 -14.92 1.54
CA ASN A 155 4.99 -15.38 0.35
C ASN A 155 4.50 -14.60 -0.90
N VAL A 156 5.42 -14.16 -1.76
CA VAL A 156 5.07 -13.46 -3.00
C VAL A 156 4.24 -14.35 -3.94
N SER A 157 4.51 -15.66 -3.99
CA SER A 157 3.74 -16.62 -4.79
C SER A 157 2.32 -16.79 -4.26
N GLU A 158 2.11 -16.70 -2.94
CA GLU A 158 0.78 -16.71 -2.34
C GLU A 158 0.02 -15.43 -2.67
N LEU A 159 0.68 -14.26 -2.62
CA LEU A 159 0.11 -13.00 -3.06
C LEU A 159 -0.37 -13.07 -4.53
N ILE A 160 0.47 -13.60 -5.43
CA ILE A 160 0.13 -13.79 -6.84
C ILE A 160 -1.01 -14.82 -7.00
N SER A 161 -1.04 -15.89 -6.19
CA SER A 161 -2.11 -16.88 -6.26
C SER A 161 -3.44 -16.38 -5.69
N ALA A 162 -3.39 -15.45 -4.74
CA ALA A 162 -4.54 -14.79 -4.13
C ALA A 162 -5.20 -13.76 -5.06
N ASP A 163 -4.60 -13.47 -6.22
CA ASP A 163 -5.10 -12.61 -7.30
C ASP A 163 -6.44 -13.10 -7.91
N ASN A 164 -6.93 -14.30 -7.57
CA ASN A 164 -8.17 -14.92 -8.09
C ASN A 164 -9.43 -14.01 -8.01
N ASN A 165 -9.63 -13.16 -9.02
CA ASN A 165 -10.59 -12.04 -9.08
C ASN A 165 -10.35 -10.98 -8.01
N TYR A 166 -9.22 -10.30 -8.16
CA TYR A 166 -8.67 -9.10 -7.51
C TYR A 166 -9.57 -8.08 -6.82
N SER A 167 -10.87 -8.11 -7.01
CA SER A 167 -11.74 -7.02 -6.62
C SER A 167 -13.03 -7.50 -6.00
N GLU A 168 -13.42 -6.79 -4.94
CA GLU A 168 -14.79 -6.83 -4.45
C GLU A 168 -15.52 -5.57 -4.92
N THR A 169 -16.81 -5.72 -5.25
CA THR A 169 -17.68 -4.58 -5.52
C THR A 169 -18.19 -4.01 -4.19
N TRP A 170 -17.81 -2.79 -3.85
CA TRP A 170 -18.27 -2.08 -2.65
C TRP A 170 -19.20 -0.93 -3.02
N GLU A 171 -20.21 -0.66 -2.18
CA GLU A 171 -21.02 0.57 -2.30
C GLU A 171 -20.40 1.71 -1.49
N LEU A 172 -19.77 2.66 -2.19
CA LEU A 172 -19.20 3.88 -1.60
C LEU A 172 -20.00 5.10 -2.04
N HIS A 173 -20.66 5.78 -1.10
CA HIS A 173 -21.47 6.98 -1.35
C HIS A 173 -22.52 6.80 -2.46
N GLY A 174 -23.14 5.62 -2.55
CA GLY A 174 -24.17 5.30 -3.55
C GLY A 174 -23.62 4.83 -4.91
N ASN A 175 -22.30 4.66 -5.05
CA ASN A 175 -21.67 4.11 -6.25
C ASN A 175 -21.06 2.73 -5.96
N LYS A 176 -21.24 1.78 -6.89
CA LYS A 176 -20.50 0.51 -6.89
C LYS A 176 -19.08 0.76 -7.39
N VAL A 177 -18.09 0.34 -6.61
CA VAL A 177 -16.67 0.45 -6.96
C VAL A 177 -15.99 -0.90 -6.80
N GLU A 178 -15.13 -1.25 -7.75
CA GLU A 178 -14.27 -2.42 -7.65
C GLU A 178 -13.04 -2.03 -6.84
N VAL A 179 -12.79 -2.66 -5.70
CA VAL A 179 -11.62 -2.36 -4.85
C VAL A 179 -10.70 -3.58 -4.75
N PRO A 180 -9.37 -3.42 -4.88
CA PRO A 180 -8.42 -4.48 -4.62
C PRO A 180 -8.65 -5.13 -3.27
N HIS A 181 -8.89 -6.43 -3.30
CA HIS A 181 -9.15 -7.22 -2.10
C HIS A 181 -8.46 -8.58 -2.24
N PHE A 182 -7.51 -8.84 -1.35
CA PHE A 182 -6.81 -10.10 -1.26
C PHE A 182 -7.22 -10.85 -0.01
N ARG A 183 -7.21 -12.18 -0.12
CA ARG A 183 -7.29 -13.06 1.02
C ARG A 183 -6.03 -13.90 1.09
N ILE A 184 -5.18 -13.58 2.05
CA ILE A 184 -3.95 -14.33 2.31
C ILE A 184 -4.12 -14.95 3.70
N ASP A 185 -4.06 -16.28 3.74
CA ASP A 185 -4.53 -17.08 4.88
C ASP A 185 -5.95 -16.66 5.30
N ASP A 186 -6.14 -16.35 6.58
CA ASP A 186 -7.42 -15.87 7.14
C ASP A 186 -7.55 -14.34 7.13
N ASN A 187 -6.55 -13.62 6.59
CA ASN A 187 -6.47 -12.16 6.63
C ASN A 187 -7.00 -11.54 5.33
N ALA A 188 -7.89 -10.56 5.48
CA ALA A 188 -8.35 -9.71 4.39
C ALA A 188 -7.43 -8.48 4.25
N ILE A 189 -6.87 -8.30 3.05
CA ILE A 189 -6.02 -7.16 2.72
C ILE A 189 -6.76 -6.30 1.71
N TRP A 190 -7.01 -5.05 2.05
CA TRP A 190 -7.82 -4.13 1.24
C TRP A 190 -7.31 -2.69 1.38
N GLY A 191 -7.90 -1.77 0.62
CA GLY A 191 -7.57 -0.34 0.68
C GLY A 191 -6.16 -0.04 0.18
N ALA A 192 -5.47 0.90 0.84
CA ALA A 192 -4.18 1.43 0.38
C ALA A 192 -3.13 0.31 0.19
N THR A 193 -3.04 -0.62 1.13
CA THR A 193 -2.09 -1.73 1.06
C THR A 193 -2.37 -2.65 -0.12
N ALA A 194 -3.64 -3.03 -0.33
CA ALA A 194 -4.01 -3.81 -1.50
C ALA A 194 -3.71 -3.08 -2.83
N SER A 195 -3.81 -1.75 -2.84
CA SER A 195 -3.47 -0.93 -4.00
C SER A 195 -1.97 -0.98 -4.33
N VAL A 196 -1.12 -0.89 -3.31
CA VAL A 196 0.33 -0.99 -3.46
C VAL A 196 0.74 -2.38 -3.93
N LEU A 197 0.16 -3.43 -3.32
CA LEU A 197 0.41 -4.80 -3.74
C LEU A 197 -0.11 -5.07 -5.16
N SER A 198 -1.16 -4.37 -5.59
CA SER A 198 -1.65 -4.39 -6.97
C SER A 198 -0.60 -4.02 -7.98
N GLU A 199 -0.07 -2.81 -7.82
CA GLU A 199 0.96 -2.29 -8.71
C GLU A 199 2.22 -3.16 -8.65
N PHE A 200 2.58 -3.67 -7.47
CA PHE A 200 3.70 -4.58 -7.36
C PHE A 200 3.52 -5.86 -8.18
N ILE A 201 2.34 -6.50 -8.15
CA ILE A 201 2.05 -7.69 -8.96
C ILE A 201 2.17 -7.37 -10.46
N ASP A 202 1.59 -6.26 -10.93
CA ASP A 202 1.67 -5.88 -12.36
C ASP A 202 3.11 -5.66 -12.86
N LEU A 203 4.07 -5.40 -11.96
CA LEU A 203 5.49 -5.21 -12.33
C LEU A 203 6.28 -6.51 -12.43
N ILE A 204 5.82 -7.58 -11.76
CA ILE A 204 6.57 -8.84 -11.64
C ILE A 204 5.91 -10.01 -12.39
N HIS A 205 4.74 -9.78 -12.98
CA HIS A 205 3.94 -10.77 -13.70
C HIS A 205 3.56 -10.24 -15.09
#